data_AF-X1UKV2-F1
#
_entry.id   AF-X1UKV2-F1
#
_cell.length_a   1.000
_cell.length_b   1.000
_cell.length_c   1.000
_cell.angle_alpha   90.00
_cell.angle_beta   90.00
_cell.angle_gamma   90.00
#
_symmetry.space_group_name_H-M   'P 1'
#
loop_
_entity.id
_entity.type
_entity.pdbx_description
1 polymer ?
#
loop_
_entity_poly.entity_id
_entity_poly.type
_entity_poly.pdbx_seq_one_letter_code
_entity_poly.pdbx_strand_id
1 'polypeptide(L)'
;PVDANPGLVNGIHIRVFDCIGSGIFPLVEYQKDLDIVFKNVELPVIKNYKDAEKTAKYYIINDEKREKINIELKQYVDSHFTPEKAALSILDKVFN
;
A
#
# COMPACT_ATOMS: atom_id res chain seq x y z
N PRO A 1 0.75 15.67 -3.35
CA PRO A 1 -0.09 15.21 -4.49
C PRO A 1 -1.58 14.96 -4.15
N VAL A 2 -2.03 15.15 -2.90
CA VAL A 2 -3.46 15.18 -2.54
C VAL A 2 -4.08 16.58 -2.79
N ASP A 3 -3.27 17.65 -2.66
CA ASP A 3 -3.70 19.03 -2.92
C ASP A 3 -4.04 19.32 -4.39
N ALA A 4 -3.60 18.47 -5.32
CA ALA A 4 -3.81 18.67 -6.75
C ALA A 4 -5.18 18.19 -7.24
N ASN A 5 -5.88 17.33 -6.48
CA ASN A 5 -7.19 16.80 -6.91
C ASN A 5 -8.07 16.35 -5.73
N PRO A 6 -8.69 17.30 -5.00
CA PRO A 6 -9.55 17.01 -3.84
C PRO A 6 -10.82 16.19 -4.17
N GLY A 7 -11.08 15.89 -5.45
CA GLY A 7 -12.19 15.03 -5.91
C GLY A 7 -11.88 13.53 -5.93
N LEU A 8 -10.65 13.09 -5.66
CA LEU A 8 -10.32 11.67 -5.47
C LEU A 8 -10.80 11.22 -4.10
N VAL A 9 -12.11 10.97 -3.98
CA VAL A 9 -12.73 10.43 -2.77
C VAL A 9 -12.26 8.99 -2.52
N ASN A 10 -11.94 8.27 -3.61
CA ASN A 10 -11.60 6.85 -3.63
C ASN A 10 -10.44 6.62 -4.63
N GLY A 11 -9.57 5.67 -4.34
CA GLY A 11 -8.45 5.26 -5.18
C GLY A 11 -7.11 5.33 -4.45
N ILE A 12 -6.30 4.29 -4.62
CA ILE A 12 -4.96 4.22 -4.03
C ILE A 12 -3.96 4.80 -5.03
N HIS A 13 -3.11 5.72 -4.57
CA HIS A 13 -2.07 6.30 -5.41
C HIS A 13 -1.03 5.24 -5.81
N ILE A 14 -0.67 5.16 -7.09
CA ILE A 14 0.26 4.14 -7.62
C ILE A 14 1.59 4.05 -6.85
N ARG A 15 2.05 5.18 -6.32
CA ARG A 15 3.28 5.29 -5.51
C ARG A 15 3.27 4.41 -4.25
N VAL A 16 2.11 4.05 -3.72
CA VAL A 16 2.03 3.06 -2.62
C VAL A 16 2.59 1.73 -3.08
N PHE A 17 2.20 1.27 -4.27
CA PHE A 17 2.69 0.04 -4.88
C PHE A 17 4.17 0.15 -5.26
N ASP A 18 4.59 1.27 -5.87
CA ASP A 18 6.00 1.49 -6.24
C ASP A 18 6.93 1.43 -5.02
N CYS A 19 6.54 2.08 -3.91
CA CYS A 19 7.28 2.06 -2.66
C CYS A 19 7.43 0.63 -2.14
N ILE A 20 6.32 -0.09 -2.02
CA ILE A 20 6.31 -1.48 -1.53
C ILE A 20 7.16 -2.39 -2.43
N GLY A 21 6.96 -2.31 -3.74
CA GLY A 21 7.73 -3.10 -4.71
C GLY A 21 9.23 -2.82 -4.68
N SER A 22 9.62 -1.60 -4.30
CA SER A 22 11.02 -1.18 -4.12
C SER A 22 11.58 -1.52 -2.73
N GLY A 23 10.80 -2.16 -1.85
CA GLY A 23 11.21 -2.46 -0.47
C GLY A 23 11.21 -1.24 0.46
N ILE A 24 10.54 -0.16 0.09
CA ILE A 24 10.37 1.03 0.93
C ILE A 24 9.16 0.81 1.83
N PHE A 25 9.35 0.89 3.15
CA PHE A 25 8.28 0.77 4.13
C PHE A 25 7.24 1.90 3.96
N PRO A 26 5.99 1.58 3.59
CA PRO A 26 4.96 2.59 3.39
C PRO A 26 4.36 3.00 4.73
N LEU A 27 4.31 4.30 5.01
CA LEU A 27 3.47 4.87 6.06
C LEU A 27 2.51 5.86 5.41
N VAL A 28 1.28 5.40 5.14
CA VAL A 28 0.34 6.10 4.25
C VAL A 28 -0.86 6.66 5.00
N GLU A 29 -1.46 7.72 4.49
CA GLU A 29 -2.74 8.19 5.02
C GLU A 29 -3.86 7.18 4.71
N TYR A 30 -4.76 6.98 5.67
CA TYR A 30 -5.85 6.05 5.52
C TYR A 30 -6.82 6.47 4.41
N GLN A 31 -7.12 5.52 3.53
CA GLN A 31 -8.18 5.59 2.53
C GLN A 31 -8.93 4.27 2.56
N LYS A 32 -10.27 4.32 2.41
CA LYS A 32 -11.12 3.12 2.54
C LYS A 32 -10.74 2.00 1.56
N ASP A 33 -10.19 2.33 0.39
CA ASP A 33 -9.83 1.34 -0.62
C ASP A 33 -8.56 0.56 -0.21
N LEU A 34 -7.75 1.08 0.71
CA LEU A 34 -6.63 0.33 1.29
C LEU A 34 -7.11 -0.93 2.00
N ASP A 35 -8.23 -0.85 2.71
CA ASP A 35 -8.81 -2.01 3.41
C ASP A 35 -9.31 -3.08 2.42
N ILE A 36 -9.74 -2.66 1.22
CA ILE A 36 -10.18 -3.59 0.16
C ILE A 36 -8.97 -4.26 -0.48
N VAL A 37 -7.95 -3.47 -0.83
CA VAL A 37 -6.78 -3.93 -1.59
C VAL A 37 -5.80 -4.71 -0.72
N PHE A 38 -5.60 -4.32 0.54
CA PHE A 38 -4.63 -4.90 1.47
C PHE A 38 -5.28 -5.71 2.60
N LYS A 39 -6.51 -6.19 2.44
CA LYS A 39 -7.28 -6.94 3.47
C LYS A 39 -6.55 -8.12 4.14
N ASN A 40 -5.55 -8.71 3.48
CA ASN A 40 -4.86 -9.92 3.91
C ASN A 40 -3.43 -9.65 4.41
N VAL A 41 -3.01 -8.39 4.50
CA VAL A 41 -1.66 -8.00 4.91
C VAL A 41 -1.70 -6.74 5.77
N GLU A 42 -0.81 -6.63 6.76
CA GLU A 42 -0.72 -5.44 7.60
C GLU A 42 -0.16 -4.28 6.78
N LEU A 43 -0.98 -3.26 6.49
CA LEU A 43 -0.54 -1.99 5.90
C LEU A 43 -0.48 -0.91 7.00
N PRO A 44 0.68 -0.29 7.25
CA PRO A 44 0.79 0.84 8.18
C PRO A 44 0.02 2.06 7.67
N VAL A 45 -0.99 2.48 8.44
CA VAL A 45 -1.86 3.61 8.08
C VAL A 45 -1.90 4.69 9.16
N ILE A 46 -1.92 5.95 8.72
CA ILE A 46 -2.19 7.13 9.55
C ILE A 46 -3.65 7.52 9.32
N LYS A 47 -4.51 7.33 10.34
CA LYS A 47 -5.93 7.76 10.29
C LYS A 47 -6.14 9.22 10.66
N ASN A 48 -5.23 9.76 11.47
CA ASN A 48 -5.24 11.15 11.89
C ASN A 48 -3.81 11.68 11.80
N TYR A 49 -3.61 12.78 11.07
CA TYR A 49 -2.29 13.35 10.87
C TYR A 49 -1.57 13.70 12.19
N LYS A 50 -2.33 13.99 13.27
CA LYS A 50 -1.75 14.22 14.61
C LYS A 50 -1.03 12.99 15.17
N ASP A 51 -1.37 11.80 14.71
CA ASP A 51 -0.74 10.54 15.13
C ASP A 51 0.47 10.16 14.26
N ALA A 52 0.82 10.94 13.23
CA ALA A 52 1.88 10.62 12.28
C ALA A 52 3.23 10.43 12.99
N GLU A 53 3.60 11.36 13.88
CA GLU A 53 4.85 11.30 14.64
C GLU A 53 4.90 10.05 15.53
N LYS A 54 3.82 9.80 16.27
CA LYS A 54 3.71 8.63 17.16
C LYS A 54 3.83 7.33 16.39
N THR A 55 3.16 7.25 15.24
CA THR A 55 3.14 6.04 14.39
C THR A 55 4.51 5.80 13.75
N ALA A 56 5.15 6.86 13.24
CA ALA A 56 6.51 6.76 12.70
C ALA A 56 7.50 6.30 13.78
N LYS A 57 7.46 6.92 14.98
CA LYS A 57 8.31 6.51 16.11
C LYS A 57 8.10 5.05 16.50
N TYR A 58 6.86 4.57 16.54
CA TYR A 58 6.56 3.17 16.83
C TYR A 58 7.30 2.22 15.88
N TYR A 59 7.22 2.45 14.56
CA TYR A 59 7.89 1.57 13.60
C TYR A 59 9.41 1.74 13.56
N ILE A 60 9.94 2.93 13.81
CA ILE A 60 11.40 3.16 13.93
C ILE A 60 11.98 2.38 15.12
N ILE A 61 11.27 2.35 16.25
CA ILE A 61 11.73 1.65 17.47
C ILE A 61 11.56 0.13 17.31
N ASN A 62 10.51 -0.33 16.62
CA ASN A 62 10.20 -1.74 16.45
C ASN A 62 10.68 -2.24 15.08
N ASP A 63 11.99 -2.18 14.84
CA ASP A 63 12.59 -2.42 13.52
C ASP A 63 12.32 -3.83 12.97
N GLU A 64 12.40 -4.86 13.82
CA GLU A 64 12.08 -6.24 13.41
C GLU A 64 10.64 -6.39 12.92
N LYS A 65 9.69 -5.72 13.61
CA LYS A 65 8.29 -5.69 13.19
C LYS A 65 8.15 -4.93 11.87
N ARG A 66 8.81 -3.78 11.74
CA ARG A 66 8.80 -2.95 10.53
C ARG A 66 9.30 -3.75 9.33
N GLU A 67 10.42 -4.46 9.48
CA GLU A 67 11.01 -5.28 8.43
C GLU A 67 10.12 -6.46 8.04
N LYS A 68 9.56 -7.17 9.03
CA LYS A 68 8.62 -8.25 8.78
C LYS A 68 7.43 -7.79 7.94
N ILE A 69 6.80 -6.67 8.33
CA ILE A 69 5.68 -6.07 7.58
C ILE A 69 6.11 -5.70 6.16
N ASN A 70 7.29 -5.11 5.99
CA ASN A 70 7.79 -4.70 4.68
C ASN A 70 7.97 -5.90 3.73
N ILE A 71 8.52 -7.00 4.24
CA ILE A 71 8.68 -8.25 3.49
C ILE A 71 7.31 -8.83 3.09
N GLU A 72 6.36 -8.92 4.04
CA GLU A 72 5.02 -9.43 3.78
C GLU A 72 4.26 -8.57 2.76
N LEU A 73 4.36 -7.24 2.87
CA LEU A 73 3.78 -6.29 1.91
C LEU A 73 4.37 -6.46 0.51
N LYS A 74 5.70 -6.57 0.41
CA LYS A 74 6.38 -6.78 -0.88
C LYS A 74 5.93 -8.08 -1.53
N GLN A 75 5.93 -9.18 -0.78
CA GLN A 75 5.44 -10.47 -1.24
C GLN A 75 3.98 -10.39 -1.71
N TYR A 76 3.14 -9.66 -0.96
CA TYR A 76 1.75 -9.45 -1.34
C TYR A 76 1.61 -8.68 -2.65
N VAL A 77 2.35 -7.57 -2.83
CA VAL A 77 2.31 -6.77 -4.06
C VAL A 77 2.84 -7.56 -5.26
N ASP A 78 3.98 -8.24 -5.13
CA ASP A 78 4.56 -9.06 -6.21
C ASP A 78 3.64 -10.23 -6.61
N SER A 79 2.85 -10.75 -5.66
CA SER A 79 1.92 -11.85 -5.92
C SER A 79 0.53 -11.42 -6.41
N HIS A 80 0.22 -10.12 -6.50
CA HIS A 80 -1.12 -9.66 -6.90
C HIS A 80 -1.14 -8.52 -7.92
N PHE A 81 -0.18 -7.60 -7.88
CA PHE A 81 -0.30 -6.29 -8.53
C PHE A 81 0.84 -5.96 -9.51
N THR A 82 1.53 -6.96 -10.04
CA THR A 82 2.55 -6.74 -11.08
C THR A 82 1.91 -6.40 -12.43
N PRO A 83 2.63 -5.72 -13.34
CA PRO A 83 2.16 -5.48 -14.70
C PRO A 83 1.75 -6.76 -15.44
N GLU A 84 2.47 -7.87 -15.24
CA GLU A 84 2.16 -9.15 -15.85
C GLU A 84 0.81 -9.69 -15.37
N LYS A 85 0.50 -9.58 -14.07
CA LYS A 85 -0.79 -9.99 -13.52
C LYS A 85 -1.94 -9.13 -14.05
N ALA A 86 -1.71 -7.82 -14.16
CA ALA A 86 -2.69 -6.92 -14.77
C ALA A 86 -2.95 -7.29 -16.24
N ALA A 87 -1.90 -7.57 -17.02
CA ALA A 87 -2.01 -7.99 -18.41
C ALA A 87 -2.76 -9.32 -18.56
N LEU A 88 -2.43 -10.32 -17.74
CA LEU A 88 -3.14 -11.61 -17.71
C LEU A 88 -4.64 -11.43 -17.42
N SER A 89 -4.99 -10.61 -16.42
CA SER A 89 -6.39 -10.32 -16.08
C SER A 89 -7.16 -9.66 -17.23
N ILE A 90 -6.51 -8.78 -18.01
CA ILE A 90 -7.11 -8.18 -19.21
C ILE A 90 -7.31 -9.25 -20.29
N LEU A 91 -6.30 -10.06 -20.57
CA LEU A 91 -6.37 -11.11 -21.59
C LEU A 91 -7.47 -12.13 -21.25
N ASP A 92 -7.54 -12.57 -20.00
CA ASP A 92 -8.58 -13.51 -19.55
C ASP A 92 -9.98 -12.97 -19.78
N LYS A 93 -10.22 -11.67 -19.57
CA LYS A 93 -11.55 -11.07 -19.80
C LYS A 93 -11.90 -10.84 -21.27
N VAL A 94 -10.89 -10.80 -22.14
CA VAL A 94 -11.09 -10.56 -23.58
C VAL A 94 -11.25 -11.88 -24.34
N PHE A 95 -10.54 -12.93 -23.90
CA PHE A 95 -10.42 -14.18 -24.64
C PHE A 95 -11.08 -15.40 -23.98
N ASN A 96 -11.50 -15.31 -22.71
CA ASN A 96 -12.28 -16.34 -22.01
C ASN A 96 -13.64 -15.81 -21.57
#